data_AF-A0A9P6H2K9-F1
#
_entry.id   AF-A0A9P6H2K9-F1
#
_cell.length_a   1.000
_cell.length_b   1.000
_cell.length_c   1.000
_cell.angle_alpha   90.00
_cell.angle_beta   90.00
_cell.angle_gamma   90.00
#
_symmetry.space_group_name_H-M   'P 1'
#
loop_
_entity.id
_entity.type
_entity.pdbx_description
1 polymer ?
#
loop_
_entity_poly.entity_id
_entity_poly.type
_entity_poly.pdbx_seq_one_letter_code
_entity_poly.pdbx_strand_id
1 'polypeptide(L)'
;MSIPFIPVSPRTAARNIATRMSLVREGLMARGEYLADPTIVEKVTWEPYGSSHRLVIIPPPSPSPVTLENSSLPDDPGAATAEQPDGRSPTPDNPTNDPAVDVPADPLVPAVLTIVTQLVPGQSWLYPDGRWTGPTAYVQRFTDVKLLCTGGAPAHQRFVDDYSTSVANLNTIMGRLGIRKRGKKL
;
A
#
# COMPACT_ATOMS: atom_id res chain seq x y z
N MET A 1 -39.38 -33.07 5.38
CA MET A 1 -39.43 -32.38 6.70
C MET A 1 -39.08 -30.92 6.48
N SER A 2 -39.98 -29.99 6.81
CA SER A 2 -39.74 -28.55 6.63
C SER A 2 -39.22 -27.97 7.95
N ILE A 3 -38.08 -27.29 7.92
CA ILE A 3 -37.53 -26.62 9.10
C ILE A 3 -38.32 -25.32 9.31
N PRO A 4 -38.92 -25.10 10.49
CA PRO A 4 -39.66 -23.87 10.75
C PRO A 4 -38.70 -22.67 10.72
N PHE A 5 -39.07 -21.64 9.94
CA PHE A 5 -38.39 -20.36 9.97
C PHE A 5 -38.69 -19.67 11.31
N ILE A 6 -37.67 -19.50 12.14
CA ILE A 6 -37.79 -18.73 13.38
C ILE A 6 -37.30 -17.31 13.07
N PRO A 7 -38.20 -16.30 13.04
CA PRO A 7 -37.78 -14.93 12.79
C PRO A 7 -36.88 -14.47 13.94
N VAL A 8 -35.69 -14.00 13.59
CA VAL A 8 -34.76 -13.40 14.55
C VAL A 8 -35.37 -12.10 15.06
N SER A 9 -35.34 -11.88 16.38
CA SER A 9 -35.85 -10.62 16.93
C SER A 9 -35.11 -9.42 16.31
N PRO A 10 -35.76 -8.27 16.08
CA PRO A 10 -35.10 -7.07 15.53
C PRO A 10 -33.87 -6.63 16.34
N ARG A 11 -33.89 -6.83 17.66
CA ARG A 11 -32.75 -6.52 18.55
C ARG A 11 -31.58 -7.46 18.30
N THR A 12 -31.85 -8.75 18.15
CA THR A 12 -30.83 -9.76 17.83
C THR A 12 -30.24 -9.49 16.44
N ALA A 13 -31.08 -9.17 15.46
CA ALA A 13 -30.63 -8.81 14.12
C ALA A 13 -29.73 -7.57 14.14
N ALA A 14 -30.12 -6.49 14.84
CA ALA A 14 -29.32 -5.28 14.98
C ALA A 14 -27.95 -5.55 15.65
N ARG A 15 -27.92 -6.36 16.72
CA ARG A 15 -26.67 -6.76 17.39
C ARG A 15 -25.75 -7.53 16.44
N ASN A 16 -26.30 -8.49 15.70
CA ASN A 16 -25.51 -9.27 14.73
C ASN A 16 -24.94 -8.38 13.63
N ILE A 17 -25.70 -7.39 13.16
CA ILE A 17 -25.21 -6.41 12.17
C ILE A 17 -24.06 -5.59 12.77
N ALA A 18 -24.22 -5.01 13.97
CA ALA A 18 -23.18 -4.19 14.59
C ALA A 18 -21.88 -4.97 14.84
N THR A 19 -21.98 -6.22 15.30
CA THR A 19 -20.83 -7.11 15.46
C THR A 19 -20.15 -7.38 14.12
N ARG A 20 -20.92 -7.70 13.08
CA ARG A 20 -20.37 -7.95 11.74
C ARG A 20 -19.68 -6.70 11.17
N MET A 21 -20.25 -5.52 11.34
CA MET A 21 -19.64 -4.26 10.90
C MET A 21 -18.32 -3.99 11.62
N SER A 22 -18.23 -4.31 12.91
CA SER A 22 -16.99 -4.15 13.68
C SER A 22 -15.89 -5.10 13.17
N LEU A 23 -16.23 -6.38 12.94
CA LEU A 23 -15.29 -7.35 12.37
C LEU A 23 -14.81 -6.95 10.96
N VAL A 24 -15.71 -6.41 10.12
CA VAL A 24 -15.34 -5.90 8.79
C VAL A 24 -14.36 -4.74 8.92
N ARG A 25 -14.63 -3.77 9.82
CA ARG A 25 -13.73 -2.64 10.06
C ARG A 25 -12.36 -3.10 10.55
N GLU A 26 -12.31 -4.03 11.51
CA GLU A 26 -11.07 -4.59 12.02
C GLU A 26 -10.27 -5.30 10.92
N GLY A 27 -10.94 -6.11 10.08
CA GLY A 27 -10.29 -6.78 8.95
C GLY A 27 -9.81 -5.80 7.87
N LEU A 28 -10.47 -4.64 7.70
CA LEU A 28 -9.99 -3.57 6.84
C LEU A 28 -8.73 -2.90 7.41
N MET A 29 -8.74 -2.56 8.69
CA MET A 29 -7.57 -1.98 9.39
C MET A 29 -6.37 -2.92 9.38
N ALA A 30 -6.58 -4.21 9.66
CA ALA A 30 -5.52 -5.22 9.71
C ALA A 30 -4.78 -5.40 8.37
N ARG A 31 -5.46 -5.16 7.25
CA ARG A 31 -4.85 -5.22 5.91
C ARG A 31 -3.96 -4.01 5.59
N GLY A 32 -4.06 -2.92 6.35
CA GLY A 32 -3.26 -1.72 6.11
C GLY A 32 -3.63 -0.93 4.85
N GLU A 33 -4.77 -1.25 4.22
CA GLU A 33 -5.25 -0.66 2.97
C GLU A 33 -6.50 0.22 3.18
N TYR A 34 -6.93 0.39 4.42
CA TYR A 34 -8.15 1.11 4.74
C TYR A 34 -7.91 2.61 4.83
N LEU A 35 -8.65 3.40 4.05
CA LEU A 35 -8.48 4.85 4.01
C LEU A 35 -8.78 5.55 5.35
N ALA A 36 -9.56 4.92 6.24
CA ALA A 36 -9.82 5.48 7.57
C ALA A 36 -8.68 5.21 8.57
N ASP A 37 -7.66 4.42 8.22
CA ASP A 37 -6.45 4.28 9.03
C ASP A 37 -5.71 5.64 9.00
N PRO A 38 -5.52 6.33 10.14
CA PRO A 38 -4.85 7.63 10.18
C PRO A 38 -3.39 7.55 9.69
N THR A 39 -2.77 6.36 9.74
CA THR A 39 -1.40 6.15 9.30
C THR A 39 -1.27 5.83 7.81
N ILE A 40 -2.38 5.65 7.08
CA ILE A 40 -2.35 5.24 5.66
C ILE A 40 -1.57 6.23 4.79
N VAL A 41 -1.64 7.51 5.14
CA VAL A 41 -0.96 8.60 4.42
C VAL A 41 0.57 8.44 4.50
N GLU A 42 1.10 7.85 5.57
CA GLU A 42 2.53 7.58 5.74
C GLU A 42 2.97 6.29 5.04
N LYS A 43 2.02 5.40 4.73
CA LYS A 43 2.27 4.08 4.13
C LYS A 43 2.21 4.09 2.60
N VAL A 44 1.86 5.22 1.98
CA VAL A 44 1.72 5.31 0.52
C VAL A 44 2.49 6.48 -0.07
N THR A 45 3.05 6.27 -1.27
CA THR A 45 3.77 7.30 -2.03
C THR A 45 3.39 7.24 -3.51
N TRP A 46 3.50 8.39 -4.19
CA TRP A 46 3.30 8.49 -5.63
C TRP A 46 4.64 8.31 -6.34
N GLU A 47 4.75 7.26 -7.14
CA GLU A 47 5.96 6.96 -7.90
C GLU A 47 5.74 7.20 -9.40
N PRO A 48 6.72 7.80 -10.10
CA PRO A 48 6.68 7.88 -11.55
C PRO A 48 6.58 6.50 -12.18
N TYR A 49 5.70 6.36 -13.17
CA TYR A 49 5.54 5.13 -13.96
C TYR A 49 5.27 5.50 -15.42
N GLY A 50 6.34 5.49 -16.22
CA GLY A 50 6.31 6.00 -17.60
C GLY A 50 5.97 7.49 -17.63
N SER A 51 4.87 7.84 -18.30
CA SER A 51 4.34 9.20 -18.40
C SER A 51 3.31 9.55 -17.32
N SER A 52 3.03 8.63 -16.39
CA SER A 52 2.04 8.80 -15.32
C SER A 52 2.68 8.66 -13.93
N HIS A 53 1.86 8.75 -12.89
CA HIS A 53 2.23 8.39 -11.52
C HIS A 53 1.31 7.27 -11.03
N ARG A 54 1.87 6.36 -10.25
CA ARG A 54 1.12 5.30 -9.57
C ARG A 54 1.28 5.45 -8.07
N LEU A 55 0.20 5.22 -7.34
CA LEU A 55 0.27 5.13 -5.89
C LEU A 55 0.80 3.74 -5.52
N VAL A 56 1.80 3.66 -4.67
CA VAL A 56 2.42 2.42 -4.21
C VAL A 56 2.48 2.38 -2.69
N ILE A 57 2.48 1.18 -2.12
CA ILE A 57 2.68 0.96 -0.69
C ILE A 57 4.18 1.04 -0.41
N ILE A 58 4.57 1.81 0.60
CA ILE A 58 5.94 1.88 1.08
C ILE A 58 6.20 0.58 1.86
N PRO A 59 7.15 -0.27 1.41
CA PRO A 59 7.49 -1.47 2.16
C PRO A 59 8.02 -1.07 3.54
N PRO A 60 7.69 -1.83 4.60
CA PRO A 60 8.28 -1.57 5.90
C PRO A 60 9.81 -1.61 5.78
N PRO A 61 10.54 -0.77 6.53
CA PRO A 61 12.00 -0.79 6.49
C PRO A 61 12.45 -2.21 6.80
N SER A 62 13.15 -2.82 5.85
CA SER A 62 13.71 -4.16 6.03
C SER A 62 14.54 -4.15 7.32
N PRO A 63 14.33 -5.10 8.25
CA PRO A 63 15.19 -5.19 9.43
C PRO A 63 16.60 -5.40 8.89
N SER A 64 17.46 -4.39 9.09
CA SER A 64 18.86 -4.47 8.68
C SER A 64 19.44 -5.77 9.23
N PRO A 65 20.23 -6.53 8.44
CA PRO A 65 20.86 -7.74 8.95
C PRO A 65 21.64 -7.35 10.19
N VAL A 66 21.28 -7.98 11.31
CA VAL A 66 22.00 -7.83 12.57
C VAL A 66 23.42 -8.26 12.27
N THR A 67 24.34 -7.31 12.15
CA THR A 67 25.77 -7.60 12.13
C THR A 67 26.05 -8.27 13.46
N LEU A 68 26.12 -9.59 13.47
CA LEU A 68 26.75 -10.35 14.55
C LEU A 68 28.19 -9.84 14.59
N GLU A 69 28.45 -8.85 15.43
CA GLU A 69 29.80 -8.43 15.75
C GLU A 69 30.54 -9.68 16.23
N ASN A 70 31.58 -10.02 15.45
CA ASN A 70 32.57 -11.02 15.77
C ASN A 70 32.90 -10.97 17.26
N SER A 71 32.65 -12.08 17.94
CA SER A 71 33.26 -12.35 19.23
C SER A 71 34.76 -12.46 19.01
N SER A 72 35.49 -11.36 19.21
CA SER A 72 36.94 -11.31 19.21
C SER A 72 37.48 -12.26 20.27
N LEU A 73 38.22 -13.28 19.85
CA LEU A 73 39.12 -14.03 20.72
C LEU A 73 40.19 -13.07 21.29
N PRO A 74 40.64 -13.27 22.53
CA PRO A 74 41.80 -12.55 23.05
C PRO A 74 43.11 -13.08 22.45
N ASP A 75 43.95 -12.15 22.01
CA ASP A 75 45.31 -12.37 21.51
C ASP A 75 46.24 -12.96 22.58
N ASP A 76 47.07 -13.93 22.18
CA ASP A 76 48.21 -14.47 22.92
C ASP A 76 49.51 -13.94 22.29
N PRO A 77 50.46 -13.32 23.03
CA PRO A 77 51.68 -12.75 22.45
C PRO A 77 52.88 -13.72 22.55
N GLY A 78 53.46 -14.08 21.40
CA GLY A 78 54.63 -14.96 21.32
C GLY A 78 55.61 -14.68 20.18
N ALA A 79 56.50 -13.71 20.40
CA ALA A 79 57.93 -13.63 20.04
C ALA A 79 58.51 -14.06 18.65
N ALA A 80 59.14 -13.07 17.97
CA ALA A 80 60.50 -13.03 17.33
C ALA A 80 60.79 -13.94 16.09
N THR A 81 61.48 -13.60 14.98
CA THR A 81 62.67 -12.74 14.68
C THR A 81 62.95 -12.69 13.13
N ALA A 82 63.63 -11.62 12.65
CA ALA A 82 64.49 -11.40 11.43
C ALA A 82 63.86 -11.34 10.01
N GLU A 83 63.91 -10.19 9.30
CA GLU A 83 64.94 -9.67 8.35
C GLU A 83 65.10 -10.54 7.08
N GLN A 84 64.97 -10.07 5.81
CA GLN A 84 65.75 -9.04 5.08
C GLN A 84 65.11 -8.76 3.66
N PRO A 85 65.71 -8.05 2.65
CA PRO A 85 65.10 -6.91 1.97
C PRO A 85 64.95 -7.01 0.42
N ASP A 86 64.48 -5.90 -0.16
CA ASP A 86 64.62 -5.39 -1.54
C ASP A 86 63.84 -6.00 -2.73
N GLY A 87 63.00 -5.14 -3.32
CA GLY A 87 63.18 -4.77 -4.73
C GLY A 87 62.05 -5.03 -5.72
N ARG A 88 61.10 -4.09 -5.87
CA ARG A 88 60.67 -3.45 -7.16
C ARG A 88 59.32 -2.70 -7.03
N SER A 89 59.35 -1.41 -7.41
CA SER A 89 58.19 -0.65 -7.96
C SER A 89 57.83 -1.16 -9.37
N PRO A 90 56.61 -0.96 -9.93
CA PRO A 90 55.83 0.29 -9.90
C PRO A 90 54.28 0.19 -9.75
N THR A 91 53.70 1.34 -9.34
CA THR A 91 52.35 1.97 -9.50
C THR A 91 51.34 1.43 -10.54
N PRO A 92 50.08 1.96 -10.62
CA PRO A 92 49.00 2.07 -9.63
C PRO A 92 47.65 1.64 -10.27
N ASP A 93 47.12 0.46 -9.97
CA ASP A 93 45.85 0.05 -10.56
C ASP A 93 44.67 0.67 -9.80
N ASN A 94 44.30 1.85 -10.30
CA ASN A 94 43.06 2.57 -10.07
C ASN A 94 41.84 1.61 -10.06
N PRO A 95 40.86 1.83 -9.18
CA PRO A 95 39.85 0.85 -8.87
C PRO A 95 38.98 0.63 -10.10
N THR A 96 38.82 -0.63 -10.48
CA THR A 96 37.65 -1.06 -11.23
C THR A 96 36.43 -0.70 -10.39
N ASN A 97 35.92 0.51 -10.60
CA ASN A 97 34.51 0.83 -10.38
C ASN A 97 33.76 -0.10 -11.33
N ASP A 98 33.49 -1.32 -10.87
CA ASP A 98 32.41 -2.11 -11.41
C ASP A 98 31.19 -1.18 -11.43
N PRO A 99 30.55 -0.95 -12.58
CA PRO A 99 29.26 -0.29 -12.56
C PRO A 99 28.41 -1.18 -11.67
N ALA A 100 28.02 -0.67 -10.50
CA ALA A 100 27.09 -1.31 -9.60
C ALA A 100 25.99 -1.87 -10.49
N VAL A 101 25.94 -3.21 -10.59
CA VAL A 101 24.89 -3.89 -11.31
C VAL A 101 23.63 -3.38 -10.65
N ASP A 102 22.90 -2.54 -11.40
CA ASP A 102 21.67 -1.92 -10.97
C ASP A 102 20.69 -3.08 -10.81
N VAL A 103 20.73 -3.71 -9.63
CA VAL A 103 19.85 -4.80 -9.26
C VAL A 103 18.46 -4.22 -9.46
N PRO A 104 17.66 -4.75 -10.41
CA PRO A 104 16.37 -4.16 -10.70
C PRO A 104 15.56 -4.20 -9.42
N ALA A 105 15.29 -3.01 -8.87
CA ALA A 105 14.46 -2.85 -7.69
C ALA A 105 13.18 -3.65 -7.92
N ASP A 106 12.79 -4.47 -6.93
CA ASP A 106 11.59 -5.27 -7.02
C ASP A 106 10.42 -4.40 -7.49
N PRO A 107 9.56 -4.91 -8.40
CA PRO A 107 8.51 -4.10 -8.98
C PRO A 107 7.57 -3.60 -7.89
N LEU A 108 7.61 -2.29 -7.63
CA LEU A 108 6.73 -1.66 -6.64
C LEU A 108 5.27 -2.01 -6.92
N VAL A 109 4.62 -2.57 -5.90
CA VAL A 109 3.22 -3.04 -5.98
C VAL A 109 2.28 -1.84 -5.91
N PRO A 110 1.34 -1.68 -6.85
CA PRO A 110 0.32 -0.64 -6.77
C PRO A 110 -0.50 -0.73 -5.49
N ALA A 111 -0.72 0.40 -4.83
CA ALA A 111 -1.56 0.47 -3.64
C ALA A 111 -3.04 0.33 -4.03
N VAL A 112 -3.74 -0.62 -3.41
CA VAL A 112 -5.20 -0.73 -3.48
C VAL A 112 -5.76 -0.18 -2.18
N LEU A 113 -6.52 0.91 -2.28
CA LEU A 113 -7.10 1.57 -1.11
C LEU A 113 -8.61 1.32 -1.04
N THR A 114 -9.10 1.02 0.16
CA THR A 114 -10.51 0.71 0.40
C THR A 114 -11.16 1.79 1.26
N ILE A 115 -12.41 2.14 0.95
CA ILE A 115 -13.28 3.00 1.76
C ILE A 115 -14.66 2.35 1.89
N VAL A 116 -15.31 2.56 3.04
CA VAL A 116 -16.71 2.19 3.23
C VAL A 116 -17.56 3.44 3.03
N THR A 117 -18.52 3.36 2.10
CA THR A 117 -19.42 4.47 1.76
C THR A 117 -20.85 3.95 1.61
N GLN A 118 -21.82 4.83 1.81
CA GLN A 118 -23.22 4.56 1.45
C GLN A 118 -23.52 5.20 0.10
N LEU A 119 -24.15 4.45 -0.79
CA LEU A 119 -24.62 4.99 -2.05
C LEU A 119 -25.69 6.06 -1.79
N VAL A 120 -25.49 7.25 -2.35
CA VAL A 120 -26.48 8.33 -2.27
C VAL A 120 -27.66 7.98 -3.18
N PRO A 121 -28.90 7.89 -2.66
CA PRO A 121 -30.07 7.59 -3.48
C PRO A 121 -30.21 8.58 -4.64
N GLY A 122 -30.50 8.07 -5.84
CA GLY A 122 -30.69 8.91 -7.04
C GLY A 122 -29.40 9.50 -7.63
N GLN A 123 -28.22 9.13 -7.12
CA GLN A 123 -26.90 9.56 -7.62
C GLN A 123 -26.05 8.36 -8.06
N SER A 124 -26.73 7.32 -8.52
CA SER A 124 -26.12 6.15 -9.14
C SER A 124 -26.57 6.10 -10.58
N TRP A 125 -25.64 6.27 -11.52
CA TRP A 125 -25.92 6.18 -12.94
C TRP A 125 -25.24 4.92 -13.44
N LEU A 126 -26.02 3.99 -13.99
CA LEU A 126 -25.45 2.97 -14.86
C LEU A 126 -25.29 3.62 -16.24
N TYR A 127 -24.09 3.54 -16.80
CA TYR A 127 -23.93 3.75 -18.23
C TYR A 127 -24.75 2.66 -18.99
N PRO A 128 -25.09 2.87 -20.27
CA PRO A 128 -26.13 2.09 -20.99
C PRO A 128 -25.89 0.58 -21.16
N ASP A 129 -24.83 0.00 -20.59
CA ASP A 129 -24.59 -1.44 -20.62
C ASP A 129 -25.43 -2.24 -19.62
N GLY A 130 -26.13 -1.59 -18.69
CA GLY A 130 -27.51 -1.88 -18.25
C GLY A 130 -27.88 -3.25 -17.65
N ARG A 131 -27.02 -4.27 -17.65
CA ARG A 131 -27.27 -5.66 -17.19
C ARG A 131 -26.03 -6.56 -17.31
N TRP A 132 -24.84 -6.00 -17.11
CA TRP A 132 -23.62 -6.71 -17.42
C TRP A 132 -23.31 -7.83 -16.41
N THR A 133 -23.20 -9.07 -16.89
CA THR A 133 -22.91 -10.30 -16.12
C THR A 133 -21.47 -10.82 -16.27
N GLY A 134 -20.55 -10.00 -16.79
CA GLY A 134 -19.20 -10.40 -17.17
C GLY A 134 -18.97 -10.41 -18.69
N PRO A 135 -17.70 -10.36 -19.15
CA PRO A 135 -17.40 -10.25 -20.58
C PRO A 135 -17.91 -11.48 -21.34
N THR A 136 -18.75 -11.24 -22.35
CA THR A 136 -19.12 -12.26 -23.36
C THR A 136 -18.40 -11.95 -24.67
N ALA A 137 -18.40 -12.91 -25.61
CA ALA A 137 -17.76 -12.74 -26.92
C ALA A 137 -18.25 -11.49 -27.69
N TYR A 138 -19.43 -10.96 -27.37
CA TYR A 138 -20.05 -9.83 -28.08
C TYR A 138 -19.94 -8.49 -27.34
N VAL A 139 -19.53 -8.47 -26.06
CA VAL A 139 -19.43 -7.25 -25.24
C VAL A 139 -18.06 -7.08 -24.56
N GLN A 140 -17.00 -7.67 -25.13
CA GLN A 140 -15.60 -7.44 -24.69
C GLN A 140 -15.20 -5.96 -24.60
N ARG A 141 -15.84 -5.08 -25.37
CA ARG A 141 -15.55 -3.63 -25.35
C ARG A 141 -16.10 -2.92 -24.12
N PHE A 142 -17.02 -3.57 -23.40
CA PHE A 142 -17.54 -3.02 -22.16
C PHE A 142 -16.79 -3.55 -20.93
N THR A 143 -15.74 -4.38 -21.08
CA THR A 143 -14.98 -4.96 -19.94
C THR A 143 -14.42 -3.92 -18.94
N ASP A 144 -14.43 -2.66 -19.32
CA ASP A 144 -13.97 -1.54 -18.51
C ASP A 144 -15.10 -0.59 -18.04
N VAL A 145 -16.38 -0.94 -18.23
CA VAL A 145 -17.48 -0.08 -17.76
C VAL A 145 -17.50 -0.08 -16.24
N LYS A 146 -17.13 1.07 -15.69
CA LYS A 146 -17.13 1.34 -14.26
C LYS A 146 -18.49 1.92 -13.91
N LEU A 147 -19.19 1.29 -12.97
CA LEU A 147 -20.33 1.92 -12.32
C LEU A 147 -19.84 3.24 -11.70
N LEU A 148 -20.40 4.36 -12.14
CA LEU A 148 -20.14 5.64 -11.53
C LEU A 148 -21.23 5.90 -10.50
N CYS A 149 -20.85 5.91 -9.24
CA CYS A 149 -21.75 6.22 -8.14
C CYS A 149 -21.16 7.31 -7.24
N THR A 150 -22.02 8.19 -6.76
CA THR A 150 -21.66 9.10 -5.67
C THR A 150 -21.83 8.36 -4.34
N GLY A 151 -20.70 8.14 -3.67
CA GLY A 151 -20.67 7.68 -2.29
C GLY A 151 -20.84 8.84 -1.32
N GLY A 152 -21.62 8.62 -0.26
CA GLY A 152 -21.77 9.52 0.88
C GLY A 152 -21.38 8.86 2.20
N ALA A 153 -21.49 9.62 3.30
CA ALA A 153 -21.23 9.12 4.64
C ALA A 153 -22.19 7.96 4.96
N PRO A 154 -21.69 6.80 5.44
CA PRO A 154 -22.55 5.70 5.86
C PRO A 154 -23.47 6.09 7.01
N ALA A 155 -24.73 5.66 6.99
CA ALA A 155 -25.67 5.91 8.09
C ALA A 155 -25.30 5.18 9.40
N HIS A 156 -24.54 4.09 9.31
CA HIS A 156 -24.18 3.30 10.49
C HIS A 156 -23.03 3.97 11.25
N GLN A 157 -23.26 4.32 12.53
CA GLN A 157 -22.33 5.09 13.38
C GLN A 157 -20.87 4.62 13.31
N ARG A 158 -20.63 3.30 13.28
CA ARG A 158 -19.27 2.74 13.18
C ARG A 158 -18.43 3.25 12.02
N PHE A 159 -19.05 3.63 10.90
CA PHE A 159 -18.34 4.10 9.71
C PHE A 159 -18.58 5.59 9.41
N VAL A 160 -19.45 6.27 10.17
CA VAL A 160 -19.69 7.72 10.01
C VAL A 160 -18.38 8.48 10.22
N ASP A 161 -17.70 8.18 11.32
CA ASP A 161 -16.45 8.86 11.68
C ASP A 161 -15.33 8.47 10.70
N ASP A 162 -15.22 7.18 10.39
CA ASP A 162 -14.25 6.63 9.43
C ASP A 162 -14.37 7.29 8.04
N TYR A 163 -15.57 7.66 7.61
CA TYR A 163 -15.78 8.32 6.32
C TYR A 163 -15.10 9.68 6.26
N SER A 164 -15.24 10.49 7.32
CA SER A 164 -14.59 11.81 7.39
C SER A 164 -13.07 11.69 7.34
N THR A 165 -12.49 10.75 8.09
CA THR A 165 -11.06 10.43 8.07
C THR A 165 -10.61 9.93 6.70
N SER A 166 -11.41 9.06 6.07
CA SER A 166 -11.11 8.52 4.74
C SER A 166 -11.05 9.62 3.67
N VAL A 167 -12.00 10.55 3.69
CA VAL A 167 -12.02 11.70 2.76
C VAL A 167 -10.83 12.63 3.03
N ALA A 168 -10.51 12.91 4.29
CA ALA A 168 -9.35 13.72 4.64
C ALA A 168 -8.04 13.08 4.16
N ASN A 169 -7.85 11.79 4.41
CA ASN A 169 -6.67 11.04 3.97
C ASN A 169 -6.58 10.97 2.45
N LEU A 170 -7.69 10.69 1.75
CA LEU A 170 -7.74 10.70 0.30
C LEU A 170 -7.32 12.06 -0.28
N ASN A 171 -7.85 13.15 0.27
CA ASN A 171 -7.49 14.50 -0.15
C ASN A 171 -6.00 14.79 0.08
N THR A 172 -5.43 14.37 1.21
CA THR A 172 -3.99 14.50 1.48
C THR A 172 -3.15 13.70 0.48
N ILE A 173 -3.54 12.44 0.19
CA ILE A 173 -2.86 11.58 -0.78
C ILE A 173 -2.92 12.22 -2.17
N MET A 174 -4.10 12.68 -2.62
CA MET A 174 -4.27 13.34 -3.92
C MET A 174 -3.51 14.67 -3.99
N GLY A 175 -3.46 15.43 -2.89
CA GLY A 175 -2.70 16.68 -2.79
C GLY A 175 -1.20 16.49 -3.04
N ARG A 176 -0.62 15.36 -2.60
CA ARG A 176 0.80 15.03 -2.84
C ARG A 176 1.13 14.86 -4.32
N LEU A 177 0.17 14.40 -5.13
CA LEU A 177 0.35 14.32 -6.59
C LEU A 177 0.47 15.72 -7.22
N GLY A 178 -0.23 16.72 -6.66
CA GLY A 178 -0.29 18.09 -7.18
C GLY A 178 0.83 19.04 -6.72
N ILE A 179 1.72 18.63 -5.80
CA ILE A 179 2.73 19.53 -5.17
C ILE A 179 4.10 19.52 -5.87
N ARG A 180 4.27 18.84 -7.02
CA ARG A 180 5.36 19.20 -7.94
C ARG A 180 5.02 20.49 -8.71
N LYS A 181 4.83 21.61 -7.98
CA LYS A 181 5.00 22.94 -8.55
C LYS A 181 6.42 22.98 -9.09
N ARG A 182 6.56 22.96 -10.43
CA ARG A 182 7.83 23.22 -11.12
C ARG A 182 8.51 24.38 -10.39
N GLY A 183 9.70 24.14 -9.84
CA GLY A 183 10.54 25.22 -9.36
C GLY A 183 10.66 26.23 -10.49
N LYS A 184 10.07 27.41 -10.30
CA LYS A 184 10.42 28.57 -11.10
C LYS A 184 11.89 28.83 -10.79
N LYS A 185 12.76 28.54 -11.75
CA LYS A 185 14.07 29.21 -11.79
C LYS A 185 13.75 30.70 -11.94
N LEU A 186 13.98 31.45 -10.87
CA LEU A 186 14.25 32.88 -10.94
C LEU A 186 15.71 33.04 -11.37
#